data_AF-A0A852FB95-F1
#
_entry.id   AF-A0A852FB95-F1
#
_cell.length_a   1.000
_cell.length_b   1.000
_cell.length_c   1.000
_cell.angle_alpha   90.00
_cell.angle_beta   90.00
_cell.angle_gamma   90.00
#
_symmetry.space_group_name_H-M   'P 1'
#
loop_
_entity.id
_entity.type
_entity.pdbx_description
1 polymer ?
#
loop_
_entity_poly.entity_id
_entity_poly.type
_entity_poly.pdbx_seq_one_letter_code
_entity_poly.pdbx_strand_id
1 'polypeptide(L)'
;RRYCDNLGCRPLSTANFGKIIREIFPSIKARRLGGRGQSKYEESLTLPTYCYGGIRRKTVVSLPPLPSLDLKVPESQAELAELAQSYSSEVTEAACALTCDWAEKILRRSFNNIVEVAQFLLQQHIISSRSAHADLLMAMVVAG
;
A
#
# COMPACT_ATOMS: atom_id res chain seq x y z
N ARG A 1 12.37 1.40 -5.64
CA ARG A 1 12.12 1.41 -7.10
C ARG A 1 10.63 1.42 -7.39
N ARG A 2 9.88 0.32 -7.15
CA ARG A 2 8.40 0.29 -7.30
C ARG A 2 7.66 1.51 -6.74
N TYR A 3 7.99 1.93 -5.51
CA TYR A 3 7.38 3.12 -4.89
C TYR A 3 7.58 4.41 -5.71
N CYS A 4 8.76 4.60 -6.30
CA CYS A 4 9.08 5.76 -7.14
C CYS A 4 8.36 5.67 -8.50
N ASP A 5 8.31 4.47 -9.09
CA ASP A 5 7.64 4.22 -10.37
C ASP A 5 6.13 4.56 -10.28
N ASN A 6 5.48 4.19 -9.17
CA ASN A 6 4.07 4.52 -8.91
C ASN A 6 3.79 6.02 -8.76
N LEU A 7 4.77 6.79 -8.29
CA LEU A 7 4.67 8.23 -8.10
C LEU A 7 5.22 9.04 -9.28
N GLY A 8 5.62 8.38 -10.38
CA GLY A 8 6.28 9.04 -11.51
C GLY A 8 7.62 9.71 -11.16
N CYS A 9 8.23 9.33 -10.03
CA CYS A 9 9.44 9.94 -9.51
C CYS A 9 10.68 9.13 -9.90
N ARG A 10 11.80 9.81 -10.16
CA ARG A 10 13.07 9.12 -10.45
C ARG A 10 13.62 8.45 -9.17
N PRO A 11 13.94 7.14 -9.18
CA PRO A 11 14.54 6.50 -8.02
C PRO A 11 15.94 7.04 -7.75
N LEU A 12 16.27 7.21 -6.47
CA LEU A 12 17.61 7.59 -6.03
C LEU A 12 18.63 6.48 -6.28
N SER A 13 19.91 6.84 -6.38
CA SER A 13 21.00 5.87 -6.40
C SER A 13 21.07 5.11 -5.07
N THR A 14 21.58 3.87 -5.11
CA THR A 14 21.77 3.04 -3.91
C THR A 14 22.61 3.75 -2.85
N ALA A 15 23.61 4.53 -3.28
CA ALA A 15 24.47 5.30 -2.38
C ALA A 15 23.72 6.44 -1.68
N ASN A 16 22.95 7.25 -2.43
CA ASN A 16 22.18 8.35 -1.85
C ASN A 16 21.07 7.84 -0.95
N PHE A 17 20.37 6.78 -1.36
CA PHE A 17 19.37 6.12 -0.53
C PHE A 17 19.98 5.61 0.78
N GLY A 18 21.17 5.00 0.73
CA GLY A 18 21.88 4.52 1.92
C GLY A 18 22.35 5.63 2.86
N LYS A 19 22.55 6.87 2.37
CA LYS A 19 22.83 8.05 3.23
C LYS A 19 21.57 8.48 3.97
N ILE A 20 20.46 8.67 3.25
CA ILE A 20 19.18 9.09 3.82
C ILE A 20 18.69 8.09 4.89
N ILE A 21 18.81 6.78 4.62
CA ILE A 21 18.41 5.76 5.60
C ILE A 21 19.20 5.85 6.91
N ARG A 22 20.48 6.19 6.87
CA ARG A 22 21.30 6.35 8.09
C ARG A 22 21.00 7.64 8.83
N GLU A 23 20.58 8.67 8.11
CA GLU A 23 20.14 9.94 8.70
C GLU A 23 18.80 9.76 9.43
N ILE A 24 17.83 9.08 8.80
CA ILE A 24 16.51 8.83 9.38
C ILE A 24 16.55 7.76 10.48
N PHE A 25 17.40 6.74 10.34
CA PHE A 25 17.55 5.65 11.31
C PHE A 25 19.01 5.53 11.77
N PRO A 26 19.49 6.39 12.68
CA PRO A 26 20.91 6.43 13.08
C PRO A 26 21.42 5.12 13.69
N SER A 27 20.54 4.33 14.32
CA SER A 27 20.89 3.06 14.98
C SER A 27 20.91 1.87 14.02
N ILE A 28 20.53 2.04 12.75
CA ILE A 28 20.39 0.96 11.78
C ILE A 28 21.76 0.45 11.32
N LYS A 29 21.94 -0.88 11.24
CA LYS A 29 23.21 -1.50 10.83
C LYS A 29 23.04 -2.30 9.55
N ALA A 30 23.85 -2.04 8.53
CA ALA A 30 23.91 -2.88 7.35
C ALA A 30 24.66 -4.19 7.68
N ARG A 31 24.09 -5.34 7.32
CA ARG A 31 24.68 -6.66 7.50
C ARG A 31 24.66 -7.42 6.18
N ARG A 32 25.75 -8.14 5.90
CA ARG A 32 25.79 -9.11 4.80
C ARG A 32 25.17 -10.44 5.25
N LEU A 33 24.20 -10.94 4.51
CA LEU A 33 23.61 -12.26 4.70
C LEU A 33 24.26 -13.27 3.74
N GLY A 34 24.44 -14.51 4.19
CA GLY A 34 24.99 -15.63 3.41
C GLY A 34 26.49 -15.92 3.63
N GLY A 35 26.88 -17.15 3.28
CA GLY A 35 28.27 -17.64 3.35
C GLY A 35 29.17 -17.06 2.25
N ARG A 36 30.49 -17.33 2.35
CA ARG A 36 31.46 -16.91 1.31
C ARG A 36 31.10 -17.58 -0.02
N GLY A 37 30.91 -16.78 -1.09
CA GLY A 37 30.67 -17.28 -2.46
C GLY A 37 29.23 -17.22 -2.97
N GLN A 38 28.24 -16.97 -2.12
CA GLN A 38 26.81 -16.95 -2.51
C GLN A 38 26.33 -15.58 -3.04
N SER A 39 27.26 -14.69 -3.35
CA SER A 39 26.95 -13.28 -3.61
C SER A 39 26.72 -12.93 -5.08
N LYS A 40 26.58 -13.89 -6.00
CA LYS A 40 26.46 -13.57 -7.42
C LYS A 40 25.36 -14.32 -8.16
N TYR A 41 24.39 -13.50 -8.58
CA TYR A 41 23.71 -13.43 -9.88
C TYR A 41 23.27 -14.73 -10.52
N GLU A 42 21.99 -15.06 -10.35
CA GLU A 42 21.16 -15.57 -11.44
C GLU A 42 19.72 -15.06 -11.26
N GLU A 43 19.01 -14.87 -12.36
CA GLU A 43 17.72 -14.18 -12.51
C GLU A 43 16.53 -14.88 -11.80
N SER A 44 16.80 -15.78 -10.85
CA SER A 44 15.79 -16.48 -10.07
C SER A 44 16.28 -16.76 -8.64
N LEU A 45 15.60 -16.16 -7.67
CA LEU A 45 15.68 -16.42 -6.21
C LEU A 45 17.08 -16.47 -5.57
N THR A 46 17.86 -15.38 -5.61
CA THR A 46 18.92 -15.16 -4.61
C THR A 46 18.52 -14.02 -3.67
N LEU A 47 18.41 -14.31 -2.36
CA LEU A 47 18.09 -13.34 -1.32
C LEU A 47 19.01 -12.11 -1.40
N PRO A 48 18.52 -10.91 -1.03
CA PRO A 48 19.39 -9.74 -0.91
C PRO A 48 20.53 -10.07 0.06
N THR A 49 21.76 -10.10 -0.47
CA THR A 49 22.98 -10.31 0.32
C THR A 49 23.21 -9.22 1.34
N TYR A 50 22.46 -8.12 1.31
CA TYR A 50 22.56 -7.01 2.24
C TYR A 50 21.20 -6.68 2.84
N CYS A 51 21.13 -6.64 4.18
CA CYS A 51 19.95 -6.24 4.92
C CYS A 51 20.28 -5.16 5.94
N TYR A 52 19.30 -4.32 6.24
CA TYR A 52 19.34 -3.39 7.36
C TYR A 52 18.80 -4.09 8.62
N GLY A 53 19.68 -4.35 9.58
CA GLY A 53 19.32 -4.88 10.89
C GLY A 53 18.74 -3.79 11.78
N GLY A 54 17.76 -4.18 12.61
CA GLY A 54 17.10 -3.26 13.55
C GLY A 54 15.88 -2.53 12.99
N ILE A 55 15.52 -2.75 11.72
CA ILE A 55 14.28 -2.23 11.13
C ILE A 55 13.34 -3.37 10.74
N ARG A 56 12.05 -3.19 10.98
CA ARG A 56 10.99 -4.09 10.55
C ARG A 56 9.81 -3.27 10.05
N ARG A 57 9.09 -3.79 9.07
CA ARG A 57 7.83 -3.19 8.60
C ARG A 57 6.81 -3.25 9.74
N LYS A 58 6.39 -2.10 10.26
CA LYS A 58 5.32 -2.00 11.24
C LYS A 58 3.99 -1.99 10.48
N THR A 59 3.20 -3.06 10.61
CA THR A 59 1.89 -3.20 9.94
C THR A 59 0.75 -2.54 10.72
N VAL A 60 1.01 -2.18 11.99
CA VAL A 60 0.09 -1.45 12.86
C VAL A 60 0.83 -0.26 13.45
N VAL A 61 0.50 0.93 12.97
CA VAL A 61 1.00 2.19 13.51
C VAL A 61 -0.08 2.71 14.45
N SER A 62 0.27 2.93 15.72
CA SER A 62 -0.62 3.63 16.66
C SER A 62 -0.92 5.01 16.09
N LEU A 63 -2.20 5.35 15.94
CA LEU A 63 -2.60 6.65 15.43
C LEU A 63 -1.98 7.73 16.35
N PRO A 64 -1.17 8.66 15.84
CA PRO A 64 -0.74 9.78 16.66
C PRO A 64 -2.00 10.54 17.11
N PRO A 65 -2.07 10.97 18.39
CA PRO A 65 -3.20 11.75 18.85
C PRO A 65 -3.27 13.02 18.00
N LEU A 66 -4.42 13.23 17.35
CA LEU A 66 -4.65 14.42 16.56
C LEU A 66 -4.67 15.63 17.50
N PRO A 67 -4.11 16.78 17.08
CA PRO A 67 -4.29 18.02 17.82
C PRO A 67 -5.79 18.28 17.97
N SER A 68 -6.24 18.57 19.19
CA SER A 68 -7.64 18.86 19.48
C SER A 68 -8.06 20.15 18.76
N LEU A 69 -8.67 20.01 17.60
CA LEU A 69 -9.43 21.08 16.96
C LEU A 69 -10.78 21.14 17.65
N ASP A 70 -10.81 21.75 18.83
CA ASP A 70 -12.07 22.12 19.49
C ASP A 70 -12.65 23.34 18.75
N LEU A 71 -13.13 23.09 17.54
CA LEU A 71 -13.97 24.03 16.82
C LEU A 71 -15.31 24.02 17.55
N LYS A 72 -15.57 25.08 18.32
CA LYS A 72 -16.93 25.42 18.74
C LYS A 72 -17.82 25.26 17.51
N VAL A 73 -18.78 24.36 17.60
CA VAL A 73 -19.83 24.14 16.62
C VAL A 73 -20.78 25.33 16.69
N PRO A 74 -20.88 26.15 15.63
CA PRO A 74 -22.18 26.68 15.25
C PRO A 74 -22.59 25.99 13.94
N GLU A 75 -23.70 25.25 14.03
CA GLU A 75 -24.73 25.19 12.98
C GLU A 75 -24.25 24.91 11.54
N SER A 76 -23.37 23.93 11.34
CA SER A 76 -22.93 23.49 10.00
C SER A 76 -22.76 21.97 9.89
N GLN A 77 -23.44 21.22 10.76
CA GLN A 77 -23.45 19.75 10.72
C GLN A 77 -24.48 19.20 9.72
N ALA A 78 -25.42 20.02 9.26
CA ALA A 78 -26.35 19.67 8.18
C ALA A 78 -25.66 19.67 6.80
N GLU A 79 -24.77 20.64 6.52
CA GLU A 79 -24.09 20.75 5.23
C GLU A 79 -23.00 19.67 5.02
N LEU A 80 -22.36 19.20 6.10
CA LEU A 80 -21.34 18.14 6.04
C LEU A 80 -21.96 16.73 5.97
N ALA A 81 -23.17 16.56 6.54
CA ALA A 81 -23.98 15.36 6.33
C ALA A 81 -24.61 15.34 4.92
N GLU A 82 -24.86 16.50 4.31
CA GLU A 82 -25.20 16.60 2.89
C GLU A 82 -24.00 16.38 1.97
N LEU A 83 -22.75 16.69 2.36
CA LEU A 83 -21.59 16.26 1.57
C LEU A 83 -21.33 14.74 1.67
N ALA A 84 -21.90 14.09 2.70
CA ALA A 84 -22.07 12.64 2.78
C ALA A 84 -23.32 12.15 2.03
N GLN A 85 -23.93 12.98 1.16
CA GLN A 85 -24.83 12.52 0.11
C GLN A 85 -24.09 11.43 -0.66
N SER A 86 -24.71 10.25 -0.70
CA SER A 86 -24.40 9.20 -1.66
C SER A 86 -24.01 9.85 -2.98
N TYR A 87 -22.73 9.70 -3.37
CA TYR A 87 -22.28 10.10 -4.71
C TYR A 87 -23.27 9.56 -5.74
N SER A 88 -23.57 10.36 -6.77
CA SER A 88 -24.45 9.88 -7.83
C SER A 88 -23.90 8.57 -8.40
N SER A 89 -24.79 7.69 -8.88
CA SER A 89 -24.39 6.40 -9.46
C SER A 89 -23.31 6.58 -10.53
N GLU A 90 -23.42 7.64 -11.34
CA GLU A 90 -22.46 8.03 -12.38
C GLU A 90 -21.08 8.36 -11.80
N VAL A 91 -21.01 9.11 -10.69
CA VAL A 91 -19.75 9.44 -10.02
C VAL A 91 -19.13 8.20 -9.39
N THR A 92 -19.94 7.31 -8.80
CA THR A 92 -19.44 6.04 -8.26
C THR A 92 -18.90 5.12 -9.34
N GLU A 93 -19.56 5.06 -10.50
CA GLU A 93 -19.12 4.28 -11.65
C GLU A 93 -17.82 4.82 -12.23
N ALA A 94 -17.72 6.15 -12.41
CA ALA A 94 -16.49 6.80 -12.85
C ALA A 94 -15.32 6.53 -11.89
N ALA A 95 -15.56 6.60 -10.58
CA ALA A 95 -14.55 6.27 -9.58
C ALA A 95 -14.12 4.80 -9.64
N CYS A 96 -15.06 3.87 -9.84
CA CYS A 96 -14.76 2.46 -10.03
C CYS A 96 -13.90 2.22 -11.28
N ALA A 97 -14.28 2.81 -12.42
CA ALA A 97 -13.54 2.70 -13.68
C ALA A 97 -12.10 3.20 -13.55
N LEU A 98 -11.90 4.40 -12.98
CA LEU A 98 -10.56 4.95 -12.74
C LEU A 98 -9.72 4.05 -11.82
N THR A 99 -10.35 3.46 -10.80
CA THR A 99 -9.67 2.55 -9.88
C THR A 99 -9.27 1.24 -10.56
N CYS A 100 -10.13 0.70 -11.44
CA CYS A 100 -9.81 -0.44 -12.29
C CYS A 100 -8.62 -0.11 -13.21
N ASP A 101 -8.67 0.99 -13.96
CA ASP A 101 -7.58 1.42 -14.87
C ASP A 101 -6.23 1.55 -14.16
N TRP A 102 -6.25 2.12 -12.95
CA TRP A 102 -5.07 2.22 -12.11
C TRP A 102 -4.55 0.83 -11.70
N ALA A 103 -5.46 -0.06 -11.27
CA ALA A 103 -5.11 -1.42 -10.88
C ALA A 103 -4.52 -2.20 -12.05
N GLU A 104 -5.06 -2.04 -13.27
CA GLU A 104 -4.53 -2.71 -14.47
C GLU A 104 -3.09 -2.31 -14.77
N LYS A 105 -2.79 -1.01 -14.67
CA LYS A 105 -1.43 -0.48 -14.89
C LYS A 105 -0.42 -1.02 -13.87
N ILE A 106 -0.80 -1.09 -12.60
CA ILE A 106 0.11 -1.52 -11.54
C ILE A 106 0.27 -3.04 -11.49
N LEU A 107 -0.83 -3.77 -11.64
CA LEU A 107 -0.87 -5.22 -11.47
C LEU A 107 -0.63 -5.98 -12.78
N ARG A 108 -0.57 -5.26 -13.92
CA ARG A 108 -0.33 -5.80 -15.28
C ARG A 108 -1.32 -6.91 -15.64
N ARG A 109 -2.58 -6.73 -15.25
CA ARG A 109 -3.69 -7.66 -15.43
C ARG A 109 -4.95 -6.85 -15.68
N SER A 110 -5.85 -7.30 -16.55
CA SER A 110 -7.13 -6.63 -16.77
C SER A 110 -8.15 -6.97 -15.67
N PHE A 111 -9.01 -6.02 -15.33
CA PHE A 111 -10.09 -6.18 -14.34
C PHE A 111 -11.38 -5.59 -14.88
N ASN A 112 -12.49 -6.35 -14.83
CA ASN A 112 -13.77 -5.88 -15.38
C ASN A 112 -14.56 -5.02 -14.38
N ASN A 113 -14.28 -5.15 -13.08
CA ASN A 113 -15.00 -4.43 -12.04
C ASN A 113 -14.16 -4.30 -10.76
N ILE A 114 -14.60 -3.41 -9.86
CA ILE A 114 -13.91 -3.11 -8.61
C ILE A 114 -13.84 -4.31 -7.65
N VAL A 115 -14.77 -5.26 -7.78
CA VAL A 115 -14.84 -6.47 -6.96
C VAL A 115 -13.69 -7.42 -7.32
N GLU A 116 -13.41 -7.63 -8.60
CA GLU A 116 -12.28 -8.43 -9.08
C GLU A 116 -10.94 -7.87 -8.62
N VAL A 117 -10.80 -6.52 -8.63
CA VAL A 117 -9.60 -5.85 -8.10
C VAL A 117 -9.44 -6.17 -6.61
N ALA A 118 -10.48 -5.99 -5.80
CA ALA A 118 -10.43 -6.23 -4.36
C ALA A 118 -10.14 -7.72 -4.03
N GLN A 119 -10.77 -8.65 -4.75
CA GLN A 119 -10.52 -10.08 -4.61
C GLN A 119 -9.09 -10.45 -4.95
N PHE A 120 -8.54 -9.93 -6.05
CA PHE A 120 -7.16 -10.18 -6.43
C PHE A 120 -6.18 -9.64 -5.38
N LEU A 121 -6.42 -8.42 -4.87
CA LEU A 121 -5.60 -7.83 -3.82
C LEU A 121 -5.60 -8.68 -2.54
N LEU A 122 -6.74 -9.30 -2.19
CA LEU A 122 -6.86 -10.23 -1.06
C LEU A 122 -6.12 -11.54 -1.33
N GLN A 123 -6.33 -12.15 -2.50
CA GLN A 123 -5.70 -13.42 -2.91
C GLN A 123 -4.17 -13.32 -2.96
N GLN A 124 -3.64 -12.20 -3.47
CA GLN A 124 -2.20 -11.96 -3.52
C GLN A 124 -1.61 -11.45 -2.20
N HIS A 125 -2.42 -11.39 -1.13
CA HIS A 125 -2.03 -10.87 0.19
C HIS A 125 -1.41 -9.45 0.13
N ILE A 126 -1.87 -8.63 -0.82
CA ILE A 126 -1.45 -7.23 -0.96
C ILE A 126 -2.18 -6.37 0.08
N ILE A 127 -3.43 -6.72 0.39
CA ILE A 127 -4.24 -6.11 1.47
C ILE A 127 -4.61 -7.16 2.52
N SER A 128 -5.00 -6.69 3.72
CA SER A 128 -5.32 -7.57 4.86
C SER A 128 -6.66 -8.28 4.64
N SER A 129 -6.70 -9.59 4.88
CA SER A 129 -7.94 -10.38 4.93
C SER A 129 -8.69 -10.28 6.26
N ARG A 130 -8.13 -9.58 7.26
CA ARG A 130 -8.73 -9.47 8.60
C ARG A 130 -9.72 -8.32 8.69
N SER A 131 -10.80 -8.37 7.90
CA SER A 131 -11.88 -7.37 7.98
C SER A 131 -13.20 -7.97 7.51
N ALA A 132 -14.33 -7.51 8.07
CA ALA A 132 -15.66 -7.96 7.66
C ALA A 132 -15.92 -7.80 6.14
N HIS A 133 -15.38 -6.74 5.53
CA HIS A 133 -15.47 -6.53 4.08
C HIS A 133 -14.70 -7.58 3.29
N ALA A 134 -13.52 -7.98 3.77
CA ALA A 134 -12.74 -9.05 3.17
C ALA A 134 -13.45 -10.40 3.32
N ASP A 135 -14.06 -10.67 4.48
CA ASP A 135 -14.81 -11.91 4.72
C ASP A 135 -16.00 -12.03 3.76
N LEU A 136 -16.75 -10.94 3.54
CA LEU A 136 -17.84 -10.90 2.56
C LEU A 136 -17.35 -11.21 1.13
N LEU A 137 -16.26 -10.57 0.70
CA LEU A 137 -15.71 -10.81 -0.64
C LEU A 137 -15.15 -12.22 -0.82
N MET A 138 -14.53 -12.79 0.21
CA MET A 138 -14.00 -14.15 0.20
C MET A 138 -15.13 -15.19 0.22
N ALA A 139 -16.24 -14.92 0.93
CA ALA A 139 -17.42 -15.78 0.93
C ALA A 139 -18.08 -15.87 -0.46
N MET A 140 -18.05 -14.80 -1.25
CA MET A 140 -18.60 -14.79 -2.61
C MET A 140 -17.78 -15.63 -3.61
N VAL A 141 -16.48 -15.82 -3.37
CA VAL A 141 -15.59 -16.62 -4.25
C VAL A 141 -15.78 -18.13 -4.04
N VAL A 142 -16.24 -18.56 -2.86
CA VAL A 142 -16.43 -19.99 -2.54
C VAL A 142 -17.80 -20.51 -3.02
N ALA A 143 -18.72 -19.62 -3.39
CA ALA A 143 -20.06 -19.95 -3.85
C ALA A 143 -20.20 -20.07 -5.39
N GLY A 144 -19.10 -19.99 -6.14
CA GLY A 144 -19.05 -20.07 -7.61
C GLY A 144 -18.25 -21.26 -8.13
#